data_AF-A0A5K1K1A1-F1
#
_entry.id   AF-A0A5K1K1A1-F1
#
_cell.length_a   1.000
_cell.length_b   1.000
_cell.length_c   1.000
_cell.angle_alpha   90.00
_cell.angle_beta   90.00
_cell.angle_gamma   90.00
#
_symmetry.space_group_name_H-M   'P 1'
#
loop_
_entity.id
_entity.type
_entity.pdbx_description
1 polymer ?
#
loop_
_entity_poly.entity_id
_entity_poly.type
_entity_poly.pdbx_seq_one_letter_code
_entity_poly.pdbx_strand_id
1 'polypeptide(L)'
;MCRQGHTRDDILECQEIHLAGKESENHYGAEVIKVEPPNVGDPLRVWRELDTDGVSPWWRSIARNKKSVTIDMRKDEGRRLVKQLAVKSDVILENFKPGTLEKWNLGPADLHPLNPSLIFTRVSGYGQTGPWASRPGYASVCEAESGFRYINGAPDPQTGALSGAPVRPNISLGDSVAGLHAAFGTVRVLAPTQHMFS
;
A
#
# COMPACT_ATOMS: atom_id res chain seq x y z
N MET A 1 -26.49 -27.54 1.56
CA MET A 1 -26.18 -27.03 2.92
C MET A 1 -24.68 -27.16 3.12
N CYS A 2 -23.90 -26.20 2.64
CA CYS A 2 -22.47 -26.05 2.90
C CYS A 2 -22.20 -24.54 2.89
N ARG A 3 -21.99 -23.98 4.07
CA ARG A 3 -21.74 -22.55 4.27
C ARG A 3 -20.31 -22.26 3.81
N GLN A 4 -20.13 -21.70 2.62
CA GLN A 4 -18.86 -21.10 2.23
C GLN A 4 -18.73 -19.75 2.97
N GLY A 5 -18.06 -19.81 4.12
CA GLY A 5 -17.69 -18.65 4.91
C GLY A 5 -16.60 -17.83 4.22
N HIS A 6 -16.83 -16.51 4.17
CA HIS A 6 -15.83 -15.46 4.37
C HIS A 6 -14.38 -15.79 3.93
N THR A 7 -14.11 -15.79 2.64
CA THR A 7 -12.74 -15.59 2.12
C THR A 7 -12.60 -14.17 1.62
N ARG A 8 -12.44 -13.22 2.56
CA ARG A 8 -11.88 -11.89 2.28
C ARG A 8 -10.40 -11.97 2.64
N ASP A 9 -9.61 -12.61 1.78
CA ASP A 9 -8.19 -12.88 2.03
C ASP A 9 -7.26 -12.04 1.16
N ASP A 10 -7.73 -10.83 0.83
CA ASP A 10 -7.03 -9.91 -0.03
C ASP A 10 -6.44 -8.82 0.86
N ILE A 11 -5.11 -8.80 0.98
CA ILE A 11 -4.39 -7.69 1.58
C ILE A 11 -4.45 -6.50 0.57
N LEU A 12 -4.19 -5.30 1.08
CA LEU A 12 -4.48 -3.94 0.57
C LEU A 12 -5.87 -3.40 0.94
N GLU A 13 -6.00 -3.00 2.19
CA GLU A 13 -6.72 -1.77 2.51
C GLU A 13 -5.90 -1.00 3.55
N CYS A 14 -4.85 -0.30 3.09
CA CYS A 14 -3.99 0.51 3.94
C CYS A 14 -4.01 1.93 3.37
N GLN A 15 -5.06 2.71 3.65
CA GLN A 15 -5.19 4.13 3.23
C GLN A 15 -4.09 4.97 3.89
N GLU A 16 -2.85 4.80 3.46
CA GLU A 16 -1.67 5.40 4.06
C GLU A 16 -1.27 6.59 3.21
N ILE A 17 -1.07 7.75 3.86
CA ILE A 17 -0.07 8.71 3.41
C ILE A 17 1.09 8.50 4.37
N HIS A 18 2.20 7.97 3.85
CA HIS A 18 3.45 7.97 4.59
C HIS A 18 4.28 9.15 4.17
N LEU A 19 4.70 9.91 5.17
CA LEU A 19 5.59 11.04 5.01
C LEU A 19 6.94 10.65 5.57
N ALA A 20 7.93 10.59 4.68
CA ALA A 20 9.32 10.31 5.01
C ALA A 20 10.08 11.62 5.29
N GLY A 21 10.75 11.71 6.44
CA GLY A 21 11.68 12.79 6.78
C GLY A 21 13.09 12.26 7.07
N LYS A 22 14.10 13.11 6.82
CA LYS A 22 15.50 12.87 7.21
C LYS A 22 15.63 13.05 8.72
N GLU A 23 16.28 12.10 9.39
CA GLU A 23 16.53 12.04 10.85
C GLU A 23 15.51 11.22 11.67
N SER A 24 15.62 9.89 11.65
CA SER A 24 15.01 9.04 12.68
C SER A 24 15.77 7.72 12.90
N GLU A 25 15.63 7.13 14.08
CA GLU A 25 16.16 5.80 14.45
C GLU A 25 15.27 4.63 13.97
N ASN A 26 14.55 4.82 12.86
CA ASN A 26 13.75 3.76 12.27
C ASN A 26 14.62 2.76 11.48
N HIS A 27 14.07 1.59 11.12
CA HIS A 27 14.79 0.46 10.50
C HIS A 27 15.76 0.80 9.36
N TYR A 28 15.48 1.88 8.60
CA TYR A 28 16.35 2.37 7.53
C TYR A 28 16.52 3.92 7.57
N GLY A 29 16.33 4.53 8.74
CA GLY A 29 16.58 5.96 8.97
C GLY A 29 15.44 6.93 8.62
N ALA A 30 14.41 6.48 7.91
CA ALA A 30 13.28 7.34 7.50
C ALA A 30 12.24 7.51 8.61
N GLU A 31 11.90 8.75 8.96
CA GLU A 31 10.77 9.01 9.85
C GLU A 31 9.49 8.74 9.09
N VAL A 32 8.60 7.86 9.57
CA VAL A 32 7.37 7.52 8.86
C VAL A 32 6.16 7.98 9.66
N ILE A 33 5.40 8.94 9.13
CA ILE A 33 4.12 9.37 9.70
C ILE A 33 2.99 8.77 8.87
N LYS A 34 2.16 7.91 9.49
CA LYS A 34 0.96 7.34 8.91
C LYS A 34 -0.26 8.21 9.24
N VAL A 35 -0.93 8.72 8.22
CA VAL A 35 -2.20 9.44 8.36
C VAL A 35 -3.36 8.45 8.32
N GLU A 36 -4.23 8.47 9.34
CA GLU A 36 -5.35 7.53 9.50
C GLU A 36 -6.70 8.25 9.67
N PRO A 37 -7.82 7.65 9.22
CA PRO A 37 -9.15 8.19 9.47
C PRO A 37 -9.53 8.11 10.96
N PRO A 38 -10.36 9.04 11.47
CA PRO A 38 -10.77 9.04 12.86
C PRO A 38 -11.64 7.85 13.25
N ASN A 39 -11.58 7.50 14.54
CA ASN A 39 -12.34 6.46 15.24
C ASN A 39 -12.02 5.01 14.82
N VAL A 40 -11.83 4.76 13.53
CA VAL A 40 -11.60 3.41 13.00
C VAL A 40 -10.11 3.11 12.77
N GLY A 41 -9.32 4.13 12.44
CA GLY A 41 -7.92 3.95 12.07
C GLY A 41 -7.75 3.08 10.83
N ASP A 42 -6.60 2.43 10.72
CA ASP A 42 -6.33 1.43 9.70
C ASP A 42 -7.13 0.13 9.93
N PRO A 43 -7.78 -0.43 8.87
CA PRO A 43 -8.50 -1.70 8.97
C PRO A 43 -7.66 -2.87 9.54
N LEU A 44 -6.34 -2.86 9.35
CA LEU A 44 -5.45 -3.88 9.89
C LEU A 44 -5.40 -3.91 11.41
N ARG A 45 -5.76 -2.82 12.10
CA ARG A 45 -5.82 -2.77 13.57
C ARG A 45 -6.75 -3.83 14.17
N VAL A 46 -7.82 -4.17 13.46
CA VAL A 46 -8.86 -5.14 13.89
C VAL A 46 -9.01 -6.31 12.92
N TRP A 47 -7.96 -6.61 12.15
CA TRP A 47 -8.03 -7.61 11.10
C TRP A 47 -7.76 -9.03 11.60
N ARG A 48 -8.62 -9.97 11.18
CA ARG A 48 -8.55 -11.41 11.52
C ARG A 48 -8.50 -11.66 13.03
N GLU A 49 -7.57 -12.49 13.48
CA GLU A 49 -7.39 -12.85 14.88
C GLU A 49 -6.93 -11.62 15.67
N LEU A 50 -7.59 -11.37 16.78
CA LEU A 50 -7.26 -10.28 17.68
C LEU A 50 -6.55 -10.83 18.90
N ASP A 51 -5.54 -10.10 19.36
CA ASP A 51 -4.94 -10.38 20.66
C ASP A 51 -5.93 -9.99 21.79
N THR A 52 -5.59 -10.34 23.02
CA THR A 52 -6.36 -10.08 24.24
C THR A 52 -6.75 -8.62 24.45
N ASP A 53 -6.00 -7.68 23.89
CA ASP A 53 -6.28 -6.24 23.93
C ASP A 53 -7.06 -5.71 22.72
N GLY A 54 -7.55 -6.60 21.86
CA GLY A 54 -8.37 -6.26 20.68
C GLY A 54 -7.56 -5.77 19.48
N VAL A 55 -6.23 -5.86 19.51
CA VAL A 55 -5.36 -5.43 18.40
C VAL A 55 -4.85 -6.63 17.62
N SER A 56 -4.92 -6.56 16.30
CA SER A 56 -4.39 -7.60 15.41
C SER A 56 -2.87 -7.74 15.52
N PRO A 57 -2.32 -8.95 15.67
CA PRO A 57 -0.88 -9.19 15.55
C PRO A 57 -0.30 -8.73 14.19
N TRP A 58 -1.12 -8.74 13.14
CA TRP A 58 -0.72 -8.25 11.81
C TRP A 58 -0.38 -6.75 11.85
N TRP A 59 -1.26 -5.96 12.47
CA TRP A 59 -1.02 -4.52 12.66
C TRP A 59 0.30 -4.26 13.39
N ARG A 60 0.57 -4.98 14.48
CA ARG A 60 1.83 -4.84 15.23
C ARG A 60 3.05 -5.10 14.35
N SER A 61 2.98 -6.11 13.49
CA SER A 61 4.07 -6.47 12.59
C SER A 61 4.35 -5.38 11.55
N ILE A 62 3.30 -4.83 10.93
CA ILE A 62 3.43 -3.91 9.80
C ILE A 62 3.50 -2.42 10.18
N ALA A 63 3.02 -2.05 11.37
CA ALA A 63 2.98 -0.66 11.84
C ALA A 63 4.16 -0.28 12.73
N ARG A 64 5.05 -1.23 13.04
CA ARG A 64 6.27 -0.95 13.80
C ARG A 64 7.07 0.19 13.17
N ASN A 65 7.70 1.01 14.00
CA ASN A 65 8.53 2.15 13.60
C ASN A 65 7.79 3.23 12.79
N LYS A 66 6.45 3.27 12.85
CA LYS A 66 5.66 4.36 12.27
C LYS A 66 5.05 5.19 13.40
N LYS A 67 5.12 6.51 13.26
CA LYS A 67 4.23 7.43 13.98
C LYS A 67 2.86 7.36 13.32
N SER A 68 1.80 7.56 14.10
CA SER A 68 0.42 7.58 13.61
C SER A 68 -0.24 8.89 14.01
N VAL A 69 -0.98 9.49 13.08
CA VAL A 69 -1.81 10.66 13.32
C VAL A 69 -3.18 10.45 12.70
N THR A 70 -4.21 10.84 13.44
CA THR A 70 -5.59 10.77 12.97
C THR A 70 -5.99 12.08 12.30
N ILE A 71 -6.37 12.05 11.02
CA ILE A 71 -6.84 13.24 10.28
C ILE A 71 -8.02 12.87 9.37
N ASP A 72 -9.12 13.62 9.49
CA ASP A 72 -10.29 13.44 8.62
C ASP A 72 -10.12 14.16 7.27
N MET A 73 -9.64 13.45 6.25
CA MET A 73 -9.45 13.99 4.90
C MET A 73 -10.76 14.34 4.17
N ARG A 74 -11.93 14.00 4.73
CA ARG A 74 -13.23 14.44 4.19
C ARG A 74 -13.49 15.92 4.46
N LYS A 75 -12.84 16.51 5.47
CA LYS A 75 -12.95 17.93 5.83
C LYS A 75 -11.83 18.74 5.20
N ASP A 76 -12.13 19.99 4.81
CA ASP A 76 -11.13 20.93 4.28
C ASP A 76 -9.96 21.14 5.24
N GLU A 77 -10.27 21.22 6.54
CA GLU A 77 -9.25 21.34 7.57
C GLU A 77 -8.29 20.14 7.59
N GLY A 78 -8.82 18.93 7.49
CA GLY A 78 -7.99 17.73 7.46
C GLY A 78 -7.09 17.70 6.22
N ARG A 79 -7.64 18.05 5.05
CA ARG A 79 -6.86 18.18 3.80
C ARG A 79 -5.75 19.22 3.93
N ARG A 80 -6.03 20.37 4.56
CA ARG A 80 -5.05 21.43 4.83
C ARG A 80 -3.92 20.93 5.74
N LEU A 81 -4.22 20.18 6.80
CA LEU A 81 -3.20 19.60 7.68
C LEU A 81 -2.32 18.59 6.94
N VAL A 82 -2.92 17.68 6.17
CA VAL A 82 -2.17 16.73 5.33
C VAL A 82 -1.28 17.46 4.32
N LYS A 83 -1.79 18.52 3.69
CA LYS A 83 -1.02 19.36 2.77
C LYS A 83 0.19 20.02 3.45
N GLN A 84 0.03 20.52 4.69
CA GLN A 84 1.15 21.08 5.45
C GLN A 84 2.23 20.06 5.79
N LEU A 85 1.81 18.83 6.12
CA LEU A 85 2.76 17.75 6.37
C LEU A 85 3.46 17.34 5.06
N ALA A 86 2.71 17.15 3.98
CA ALA A 86 3.20 16.78 2.66
C ALA A 86 4.30 17.71 2.12
N VAL A 87 4.11 19.03 2.24
CA VAL A 87 5.09 20.03 1.76
C VAL A 87 6.43 19.93 2.49
N LYS A 88 6.45 19.40 3.72
CA LYS A 88 7.67 19.22 4.52
C LYS A 88 8.31 17.83 4.35
N SER A 89 7.72 16.97 3.54
CA SER A 89 8.12 15.58 3.42
C SER A 89 8.92 15.34 2.15
N ASP A 90 9.75 14.30 2.16
CA ASP A 90 10.49 13.87 0.97
C ASP A 90 9.61 12.99 0.05
N VAL A 91 8.71 12.19 0.64
CA VAL A 91 7.90 11.19 -0.07
C VAL A 91 6.46 11.23 0.44
N ILE A 92 5.50 11.09 -0.48
CA ILE A 92 4.14 10.59 -0.21
C ILE A 92 4.02 9.19 -0.78
N LEU A 93 3.77 8.21 0.07
CA LEU A 93 3.34 6.88 -0.36
C LEU A 93 1.83 6.75 -0.17
N GLU A 94 1.10 6.33 -1.21
CA GLU A 94 -0.35 6.12 -1.20
C GLU A 94 -0.75 4.90 -2.03
N ASN A 95 -1.91 4.30 -1.72
CA ASN A 95 -2.46 3.16 -2.43
C ASN A 95 -3.96 3.27 -2.76
N PHE A 96 -4.48 4.49 -2.82
CA PHE A 96 -5.87 4.72 -3.15
C PHE A 96 -6.17 4.33 -4.60
N LYS A 97 -7.46 4.18 -4.91
CA LYS A 97 -7.91 4.14 -6.30
C LYS A 97 -7.43 5.40 -7.02
N PRO A 98 -6.91 5.28 -8.27
CA PRO A 98 -6.48 6.44 -9.05
C PRO A 98 -7.53 7.56 -9.07
N GLY A 99 -7.08 8.81 -8.90
CA GLY A 99 -7.95 9.99 -8.83
C GLY A 99 -8.43 10.35 -7.42
N THR A 100 -8.17 9.54 -6.39
CA THR A 100 -8.66 9.83 -5.03
C THR A 100 -7.95 11.04 -4.40
N LEU A 101 -6.62 11.11 -4.49
CA LEU A 101 -5.88 12.27 -3.97
C LEU A 101 -6.19 13.55 -4.76
N GLU A 102 -6.38 13.43 -6.06
CA GLU A 102 -6.78 14.54 -6.94
C GLU A 102 -8.13 15.13 -6.51
N LYS A 103 -9.11 14.30 -6.13
CA LYS A 103 -10.39 14.77 -5.57
C LYS A 103 -10.24 15.54 -4.26
N TRP A 104 -9.14 15.35 -3.55
CA TRP A 104 -8.81 16.08 -2.33
C TRP A 104 -7.84 17.24 -2.55
N ASN A 105 -7.47 17.53 -3.79
CA ASN A 105 -6.45 18.54 -4.13
C ASN A 105 -5.11 18.26 -3.41
N LEU A 106 -4.77 16.98 -3.28
CA LEU A 106 -3.54 16.45 -2.69
C LEU A 106 -2.73 15.66 -3.72
N GLY A 107 -3.06 15.81 -5.01
CA GLY A 107 -2.35 15.13 -6.09
C GLY A 107 -1.03 15.83 -6.44
N PRO A 108 -0.25 15.24 -7.36
CA PRO A 108 1.00 15.83 -7.83
C PRO A 108 0.85 17.26 -8.35
N ALA A 109 -0.24 17.54 -9.10
CA ALA A 109 -0.50 18.87 -9.65
C ALA A 109 -0.73 19.94 -8.57
N ASP A 110 -1.24 19.55 -7.40
CA ASP A 110 -1.55 20.47 -6.29
C ASP A 110 -0.37 20.69 -5.34
N LEU A 111 0.53 19.71 -5.23
CA LEU A 111 1.61 19.69 -4.25
C LEU A 111 2.99 20.00 -4.86
N HIS A 112 3.27 19.62 -6.11
CA HIS A 112 4.54 19.97 -6.75
C HIS A 112 4.79 21.49 -6.86
N PRO A 113 3.79 22.37 -7.07
CA PRO A 113 4.02 23.80 -7.02
C PRO A 113 4.52 24.32 -5.65
N LEU A 114 4.28 23.56 -4.57
CA LEU A 114 4.69 23.91 -3.21
C LEU A 114 5.96 23.19 -2.76
N ASN A 115 6.17 21.97 -3.23
CA ASN A 115 7.40 21.21 -3.05
C ASN A 115 7.72 20.46 -4.35
N PRO A 116 8.53 21.04 -5.25
CA PRO A 116 8.91 20.41 -6.52
C PRO A 116 9.76 19.15 -6.37
N SER A 117 10.35 18.93 -5.19
CA SER A 117 11.18 17.75 -4.88
C SER A 117 10.39 16.61 -4.25
N LEU A 118 9.09 16.79 -3.99
CA LEU A 118 8.24 15.78 -3.38
C LEU A 118 8.07 14.56 -4.29
N ILE A 119 8.41 13.39 -3.78
CA ILE A 119 8.26 12.13 -4.52
C ILE A 119 6.89 11.51 -4.24
N PHE A 120 6.19 11.09 -5.29
CA PHE A 120 4.94 10.34 -5.18
C PHE A 120 5.16 8.86 -5.50
N THR A 121 4.94 8.00 -4.51
CA THR A 121 4.94 6.55 -4.66
C THR A 121 3.50 6.05 -4.57
N ARG A 122 2.94 5.65 -5.70
CA ARG A 122 1.51 5.38 -5.86
C ARG A 122 1.27 3.93 -6.26
N VAL A 123 0.59 3.16 -5.42
CA VAL A 123 0.35 1.73 -5.65
C VAL A 123 -1.13 1.47 -5.92
N SER A 124 -1.47 0.97 -7.10
CA SER A 124 -2.84 0.55 -7.43
C SER A 124 -2.80 -0.70 -8.30
N GLY A 125 -3.85 -1.53 -8.25
CA GLY A 125 -3.78 -2.86 -8.85
C GLY A 125 -3.54 -2.88 -10.37
N TYR A 126 -3.95 -1.85 -11.10
CA TYR A 126 -3.74 -1.72 -12.54
C TYR A 126 -2.93 -0.49 -12.94
N GLY A 127 -2.29 0.18 -11.98
CA GLY A 127 -1.53 1.41 -12.19
C GLY A 127 -2.39 2.69 -12.26
N GLN A 128 -1.72 3.83 -12.27
CA GLN A 128 -2.35 5.16 -12.27
C GLN A 128 -2.86 5.60 -13.65
N THR A 129 -2.46 4.90 -14.72
CA THR A 129 -2.77 5.24 -16.11
C THR A 129 -3.15 3.98 -16.91
N GLY A 130 -3.71 4.19 -18.11
CA GLY A 130 -4.11 3.10 -19.00
C GLY A 130 -5.60 2.71 -18.85
N PRO A 131 -6.08 1.82 -19.74
CA PRO A 131 -7.52 1.53 -19.87
C PRO A 131 -8.12 0.83 -18.66
N TRP A 132 -7.30 0.23 -17.79
CA TRP A 132 -7.75 -0.53 -16.63
C TRP A 132 -7.50 0.18 -15.30
N ALA A 133 -6.94 1.40 -15.30
CA ALA A 133 -6.60 2.14 -14.08
C ALA A 133 -7.79 2.36 -13.13
N SER A 134 -9.02 2.48 -13.66
CA SER A 134 -10.23 2.66 -12.86
C SER A 134 -10.80 1.38 -12.25
N ARG A 135 -10.26 0.21 -12.62
CA ARG A 135 -10.75 -1.08 -12.12
C ARG A 135 -10.33 -1.27 -10.65
N PRO A 136 -11.20 -1.86 -9.81
CA PRO A 136 -10.80 -2.26 -8.46
C PRO A 136 -9.70 -3.32 -8.56
N GLY A 137 -8.61 -3.12 -7.82
CA GLY A 137 -7.47 -4.03 -7.83
C GLY A 137 -7.10 -4.43 -6.42
N TYR A 138 -7.11 -5.74 -6.18
CA TYR A 138 -6.62 -6.39 -4.97
C TYR A 138 -5.57 -7.42 -5.38
N ALA A 139 -4.67 -7.79 -4.47
CA ALA A 139 -3.63 -8.78 -4.77
C ALA A 139 -4.20 -10.06 -5.39
N SER A 140 -5.34 -10.54 -4.91
CA SER A 140 -5.97 -11.76 -5.42
C SER A 140 -6.33 -11.71 -6.90
N VAL A 141 -6.82 -10.55 -7.35
CA VAL A 141 -7.17 -10.30 -8.75
C VAL A 141 -5.89 -10.24 -9.56
N CYS A 142 -4.87 -9.51 -9.08
CA CYS A 142 -3.58 -9.43 -9.75
C CYS A 142 -2.86 -10.79 -9.85
N GLU A 143 -2.94 -11.63 -8.83
CA GLU A 143 -2.44 -13.01 -8.83
C GLU A 143 -3.16 -13.90 -9.86
N ALA A 144 -4.47 -13.70 -10.05
CA ALA A 144 -5.22 -14.41 -11.07
C ALA A 144 -4.85 -13.93 -12.47
N GLU A 145 -4.89 -12.62 -12.70
CA GLU A 145 -4.64 -11.97 -13.99
C GLU A 145 -3.19 -12.17 -14.48
N SER A 146 -2.22 -12.22 -13.57
CA SER A 146 -0.81 -12.53 -13.90
C SER A 146 -0.57 -13.96 -14.37
N GLY A 147 -1.57 -14.85 -14.26
CA GLY A 147 -1.43 -16.26 -14.54
C GLY A 147 -0.77 -17.05 -13.40
N PHE A 148 -0.41 -16.42 -12.28
CA PHE A 148 0.24 -17.13 -11.16
C PHE A 148 -0.64 -18.26 -10.63
N ARG A 149 -1.95 -18.02 -10.49
CA ARG A 149 -2.87 -19.06 -10.01
C ARG A 149 -2.99 -20.26 -10.96
N TYR A 150 -2.74 -20.07 -12.25
CA TYR A 150 -2.75 -21.15 -13.24
C TYR A 150 -1.55 -22.09 -13.10
N ILE A 151 -0.44 -21.63 -12.51
CA ILE A 151 0.77 -22.42 -12.29
C ILE A 151 0.98 -22.82 -10.82
N ASN A 152 0.00 -22.54 -9.96
CA ASN A 152 0.06 -22.80 -8.52
C ASN A 152 -1.01 -23.82 -8.11
N GLY A 153 -0.59 -24.97 -7.58
CA GLY A 153 -1.49 -26.05 -7.16
C GLY A 153 -0.77 -27.39 -6.95
N ALA A 154 -1.53 -28.41 -6.57
CA ALA A 154 -1.00 -29.77 -6.47
C ALA A 154 -0.99 -30.43 -7.86
N PRO A 155 0.06 -31.20 -8.21
CA PRO A 155 0.07 -31.96 -9.45
C PRO A 155 -0.97 -33.07 -9.41
N ASP A 156 -1.67 -33.25 -10.52
CA ASP A 156 -2.53 -34.39 -10.78
C ASP A 156 -1.67 -35.64 -11.01
N PRO A 157 -1.83 -36.70 -10.21
CA PRO A 157 -0.98 -37.89 -10.29
C PRO A 157 -1.07 -38.65 -11.63
N GLN A 158 -2.12 -38.45 -12.43
CA GLN A 158 -2.35 -39.17 -13.67
C GLN A 158 -1.88 -38.38 -14.89
N THR A 159 -2.14 -37.07 -14.90
CA THR A 159 -1.87 -36.20 -16.06
C THR A 159 -0.59 -35.40 -15.92
N GLY A 160 -0.07 -35.24 -14.70
CA GLY A 160 1.08 -34.37 -14.39
C GLY A 160 0.78 -32.86 -14.51
N ALA A 161 -0.41 -32.48 -15.00
CA ALA A 161 -0.91 -31.12 -14.95
C ALA A 161 -1.36 -30.76 -13.53
N LEU A 162 -1.76 -29.52 -13.26
CA LEU A 162 -2.30 -29.17 -11.93
C LEU A 162 -3.72 -29.71 -11.75
N SER A 163 -3.99 -30.27 -10.58
CA SER A 163 -5.30 -30.82 -10.20
C SER A 163 -6.21 -29.75 -9.58
N GLY A 164 -7.49 -29.76 -9.96
CA GLY A 164 -8.51 -28.90 -9.37
C GLY A 164 -8.56 -27.47 -9.93
N ALA A 165 -9.25 -26.57 -9.22
CA ALA A 165 -9.37 -25.18 -9.60
C ALA A 165 -8.08 -24.39 -9.27
N PRO A 166 -7.73 -23.32 -10.03
CA PRO A 166 -6.56 -22.48 -9.77
C PRO A 166 -6.46 -22.03 -8.30
N VAL A 167 -5.31 -22.28 -7.68
CA VAL A 167 -5.13 -22.08 -6.22
C VAL A 167 -4.44 -20.75 -5.97
N ARG A 168 -4.92 -20.01 -4.97
CA ARG A 168 -4.26 -18.78 -4.50
C ARG A 168 -3.04 -19.10 -3.62
N PRO A 169 -1.98 -18.28 -3.60
CA PRO A 169 -0.91 -18.43 -2.63
C PRO A 169 -1.42 -18.23 -1.19
N ASN A 170 -0.74 -18.86 -0.23
CA ASN A 170 -1.05 -18.72 1.20
C ASN A 170 -0.63 -17.36 1.79
N ILE A 171 0.25 -16.64 1.08
CA ILE A 171 0.69 -15.27 1.37
C ILE A 171 0.13 -14.34 0.31
N SER A 172 -0.12 -13.07 0.66
CA SER A 172 -0.47 -12.07 -0.34
C SER A 172 0.77 -11.70 -1.14
N LEU A 173 0.98 -12.42 -2.25
CA LEU A 173 2.16 -12.26 -3.07
C LEU A 173 2.07 -10.96 -3.86
N GLY A 174 0.87 -10.64 -4.38
CA GLY A 174 0.62 -9.39 -5.10
C GLY A 174 1.03 -8.16 -4.29
N ASP A 175 0.62 -8.09 -3.03
CA ASP A 175 0.91 -6.93 -2.17
C ASP A 175 2.39 -6.85 -1.77
N SER A 176 2.99 -8.00 -1.49
CA SER A 176 4.41 -8.07 -1.11
C SER A 176 5.30 -7.63 -2.28
N VAL A 177 4.99 -8.11 -3.48
CA VAL A 177 5.71 -7.72 -4.71
C VAL A 177 5.48 -6.24 -5.01
N ALA A 178 4.24 -5.74 -4.95
CA ALA A 178 3.94 -4.35 -5.19
C ALA A 178 4.64 -3.42 -4.17
N GLY A 179 4.61 -3.78 -2.89
CA GLY A 179 5.28 -3.03 -1.81
C GLY A 179 6.80 -3.00 -1.99
N LEU A 180 7.41 -4.12 -2.39
CA LEU A 180 8.85 -4.18 -2.66
C LEU A 180 9.24 -3.30 -3.86
N HIS A 181 8.47 -3.35 -4.95
CA HIS A 181 8.71 -2.51 -6.13
C HIS A 181 8.50 -1.02 -5.82
N ALA A 182 7.48 -0.69 -5.03
CA ALA A 182 7.23 0.67 -4.56
C ALA A 182 8.40 1.20 -3.72
N ALA A 183 8.90 0.40 -2.77
CA ALA A 183 10.07 0.76 -1.97
C ALA A 183 11.32 0.94 -2.83
N PHE A 184 11.60 0.00 -3.73
CA PHE A 184 12.76 0.05 -4.62
C PHE A 184 12.73 1.28 -5.53
N GLY A 185 11.58 1.57 -6.15
CA GLY A 185 11.39 2.76 -6.96
C GLY A 185 11.58 4.06 -6.17
N THR A 186 11.01 4.13 -4.96
CA THR A 186 11.16 5.29 -4.06
C THR A 186 12.63 5.53 -3.73
N VAL A 187 13.35 4.50 -3.28
CA VAL A 187 14.77 4.60 -2.92
C VAL A 187 15.61 4.97 -4.12
N ARG A 188 15.33 4.42 -5.31
CA ARG A 188 16.07 4.74 -6.53
C ARG A 188 15.96 6.23 -6.92
N VAL A 189 14.82 6.86 -6.66
CA VAL A 189 14.61 8.29 -6.93
C VAL A 189 15.21 9.16 -5.82
N LEU A 190 15.16 8.71 -4.56
CA LEU A 190 15.79 9.39 -3.42
C LEU A 190 17.32 9.37 -3.45
N ALA A 191 17.90 8.27 -3.95
CA ALA A 191 19.35 8.14 -4.02
C ALA A 191 19.91 9.20 -4.99
N PRO A 192 20.83 10.08 -4.54
CA PRO A 192 21.50 10.99 -5.45
C PRO A 192 22.19 10.15 -6.54
N THR A 193 22.11 10.60 -7.79
CA THR A 193 22.99 10.09 -8.86
C THR A 193 24.42 10.38 -8.44
N GLN A 194 25.05 9.45 -7.73
CA GLN A 194 26.49 9.43 -7.63
C GLN A 194 26.97 9.24 -9.06
N HIS A 195 27.58 10.30 -9.62
CA HIS A 195 28.44 10.16 -10.77
C HIS A 195 29.59 9.24 -10.35
N MET A 196 29.35 7.94 -10.50
CA MET A 196 30.36 6.91 -10.54
C MET A 196 31.15 7.20 -11.81
N PHE A 197 32.29 7.88 -11.66
CA PHE A 197 33.43 8.10 -12.58
C PHE A 197 34.03 9.47 -12.27
N SER A 198 34.96 9.49 -11.31
CA SER A 198 36.07 10.45 -11.23
C SER A 198 37.36 9.66 -11.04
#